data_AF-A0A3S4EU20-F1
#
_entry.id   AF-A0A3S4EU20-F1
#
_cell.length_a   1.000
_cell.length_b   1.000
_cell.length_c   1.000
_cell.angle_alpha   90.00
_cell.angle_beta   90.00
_cell.angle_gamma   90.00
#
_symmetry.space_group_name_H-M   'P 1'
#
loop_
_entity.id
_entity.type
_entity.pdbx_description
1 polymer ?
#
loop_
_entity_poly.entity_id
_entity_poly.type
_entity_poly.pdbx_seq_one_letter_code
_entity_poly.pdbx_strand_id
1 'polypeptide(L)'
;MGSGATPCQRLATRAGYRRSSADYLRRGGPCYLDGIIENTLKWGPYYLIAPGIALPHARPEQGANHNQISVTTLSTPVAFGNADCDPIWLLLCASATDAEAHIRTIQRISQWLDSPESVAMLQDAPNDAALFAQLTALRWMEVPMILHPSLASADPLRYAEALTALHDAPLGSLHLDIEDTSFINNITFGMKTIQAVAQYTRHPLSFHLMVSSPQRWLPWLAAIRPGWIFIHAESVQNPSEILADIRAIGAKAGLALNPATPLLPYRYLALQLDALLIMTSEPDGRGQQFIAAMCEKVSQSREHFPAAECWADGGITLRAARLLAAAGAQHLVIGRALFTTANYDVTLSQFTAL
;
A
#
# COMPACT_ATOMS: atom_id res chain seq x y z
N MET A 1 18.18 54.93 -0.63
CA MET A 1 18.83 53.67 -1.06
C MET A 1 18.05 52.53 -0.43
N GLY A 2 17.15 51.92 -1.21
CA GLY A 2 16.18 50.94 -0.72
C GLY A 2 16.72 49.52 -0.80
N SER A 3 16.60 48.77 0.30
CA SER A 3 16.95 47.36 0.38
C SER A 3 15.91 46.51 -0.39
N GLY A 4 16.34 45.92 -1.50
CA GLY A 4 15.52 45.06 -2.35
C GLY A 4 15.39 43.65 -1.79
N ALA A 5 14.20 43.32 -1.28
CA ALA A 5 13.79 41.94 -1.08
C ALA A 5 13.36 41.34 -2.44
N THR A 6 13.82 40.13 -2.73
CA THR A 6 13.47 39.41 -3.98
C THR A 6 11.97 39.11 -4.04
N PRO A 7 11.39 38.87 -5.23
CA PRO A 7 9.97 38.50 -5.37
C PRO A 7 9.55 37.31 -4.49
N CYS A 8 10.47 36.36 -4.25
CA CYS A 8 10.27 35.19 -3.39
C CYS A 8 10.17 35.53 -1.89
N GLN A 9 10.93 36.52 -1.40
CA GLN A 9 10.85 36.94 0.01
C GLN A 9 9.51 37.59 0.38
N ARG A 10 8.75 38.07 -0.62
CA ARG A 10 7.41 38.64 -0.42
C ARG A 10 6.30 37.58 -0.28
N LEU A 11 6.51 36.36 -0.79
CA LEU A 11 5.56 35.25 -0.69
C LEU A 11 5.46 34.71 0.76
N ALA A 12 6.57 34.67 1.49
CA ALA A 12 6.61 34.14 2.85
C ALA A 12 5.95 35.03 3.92
N THR A 13 5.84 36.34 3.67
CA THR A 13 5.42 37.32 4.70
C THR A 13 3.99 37.85 4.56
N ARG A 14 3.27 37.54 3.46
CA ARG A 14 1.91 38.07 3.22
C ARG A 14 0.78 37.05 3.28
N ALA A 15 1.07 35.75 3.26
CA ALA A 15 0.05 34.73 3.44
C ALA A 15 -0.16 34.49 4.94
N GLY A 16 -1.30 34.92 5.48
CA GLY A 16 -1.76 34.50 6.80
C GLY A 16 -2.02 33.00 6.79
N TYR A 17 -1.00 32.20 7.08
CA TYR A 17 -1.07 30.74 7.12
C TYR A 17 -2.02 30.28 8.24
N ARG A 18 -3.23 29.86 7.88
CA ARG A 18 -4.04 28.99 8.73
C ARG A 18 -3.63 27.55 8.40
N ARG A 19 -3.06 26.86 9.40
CA ARG A 19 -2.55 25.47 9.40
C ARG A 19 -3.02 24.64 8.19
N SER A 20 -2.17 24.56 7.17
CA SER A 20 -2.36 23.73 5.98
C SER A 20 -1.04 23.07 5.58
N SER A 21 -1.12 22.00 4.79
CA SER A 21 -0.13 21.13 4.12
C SER A 21 1.37 21.54 4.01
N ALA A 22 1.73 22.81 4.15
CA ALA A 22 3.11 23.31 4.16
C ALA A 22 3.98 22.76 5.30
N ASP A 23 3.41 22.40 6.46
CA ASP A 23 4.17 21.74 7.55
C ASP A 23 4.62 20.33 7.16
N TYR A 24 3.93 19.67 6.21
CA TYR A 24 4.30 18.34 5.73
C TYR A 24 5.40 18.40 4.65
N LEU A 25 5.40 19.45 3.82
CA LEU A 25 6.51 19.72 2.88
C LEU A 25 7.81 20.09 3.59
N ARG A 26 7.76 20.53 4.86
CA ARG A 26 8.94 20.73 5.72
C ARG A 26 9.46 19.44 6.37
N ARG A 27 8.75 18.31 6.25
CA ARG A 27 9.17 16.99 6.78
C ARG A 27 9.89 16.12 5.74
N GLY A 28 9.73 16.40 4.45
CA GLY A 28 10.79 16.12 3.48
C GLY A 28 11.96 17.01 3.87
N GLY A 29 13.16 16.46 4.02
CA GLY A 29 14.31 17.27 4.45
C GLY A 29 14.48 18.54 3.58
N PRO A 30 15.22 19.54 4.06
CA PRO A 30 15.43 20.82 3.35
C PRO A 30 15.75 20.66 1.84
N CYS A 31 16.36 19.54 1.44
CA CYS A 31 16.75 19.24 0.07
C CYS A 31 15.63 19.02 -0.97
N TYR A 32 14.45 18.48 -0.61
CA TYR A 32 13.45 18.13 -1.65
C TYR A 32 12.74 19.37 -2.20
N LEU A 33 12.39 20.32 -1.32
CA LEU A 33 11.82 21.60 -1.72
C LEU A 33 12.82 22.43 -2.52
N ASP A 34 14.09 22.44 -2.10
CA ASP A 34 15.18 23.09 -2.83
C ASP A 34 15.32 22.47 -4.23
N GLY A 35 15.23 21.15 -4.35
CA GLY A 35 15.24 20.46 -5.65
C GLY A 35 14.10 20.89 -6.58
N ILE A 36 12.89 21.11 -6.06
CA ILE A 36 11.74 21.62 -6.84
C ILE A 36 12.07 23.01 -7.37
N ILE A 37 12.57 23.89 -6.50
CA ILE A 37 12.91 25.28 -6.84
C ILE A 37 14.03 25.31 -7.89
N GLU A 38 15.09 24.53 -7.69
CA GLU A 38 16.21 24.43 -8.64
C GLU A 38 15.76 23.94 -10.02
N ASN A 39 14.93 22.89 -10.06
CA ASN A 39 14.41 22.37 -11.34
C ASN A 39 13.55 23.41 -12.06
N THR A 40 12.71 24.14 -11.31
CA THR A 40 11.88 25.22 -11.84
C THR A 40 12.71 26.35 -12.44
N LEU A 41 13.72 26.81 -11.70
CA LEU A 41 14.61 27.88 -12.15
C LEU A 41 15.44 27.47 -13.37
N LYS A 42 15.82 26.18 -13.45
CA LYS A 42 16.66 25.65 -14.51
C LYS A 42 15.91 25.33 -15.80
N TRP A 43 14.70 24.79 -15.70
CA TRP A 43 13.95 24.24 -16.84
C TRP A 43 12.66 25.00 -17.15
N GLY A 44 12.35 26.05 -16.39
CA GLY A 44 11.06 26.71 -16.44
C GLY A 44 9.96 25.87 -15.77
N PRO A 45 8.68 26.21 -15.97
CA PRO A 45 7.57 25.58 -15.27
C PRO A 45 7.18 24.25 -15.95
N TYR A 46 8.08 23.26 -15.97
CA TYR A 46 7.85 21.93 -16.55
C TYR A 46 6.72 21.14 -15.86
N TYR A 47 6.28 21.62 -14.71
CA TYR A 47 5.25 21.02 -13.87
C TYR A 47 3.85 21.57 -14.16
N LEU A 48 3.65 22.44 -15.16
CA LEU A 48 2.30 22.82 -15.58
C LEU A 48 1.69 21.63 -16.34
N ILE A 49 0.61 21.08 -15.82
CA ILE A 49 0.08 19.78 -16.23
C ILE A 49 -1.34 19.86 -16.80
N ALA A 50 -2.11 20.88 -16.43
CA ALA A 50 -3.47 21.11 -16.92
C ALA A 50 -3.87 22.58 -16.68
N PRO A 51 -4.95 23.08 -17.33
CA PRO A 51 -5.49 24.42 -17.09
C PRO A 51 -5.71 24.71 -15.60
N GLY A 52 -4.93 25.64 -15.06
CA GLY A 52 -4.98 26.08 -13.67
C GLY A 52 -4.25 25.20 -12.65
N ILE A 53 -3.56 24.14 -13.09
CA ILE A 53 -2.99 23.11 -12.21
C ILE A 53 -1.48 22.92 -12.46
N ALA A 54 -0.72 22.94 -11.37
CA ALA A 54 0.70 22.66 -11.36
C ALA A 54 1.04 21.45 -10.47
N LEU A 55 2.01 20.63 -10.90
CA LEU A 55 2.54 19.44 -10.22
C LEU A 55 4.00 19.62 -9.79
N PRO A 56 4.36 20.57 -8.90
CA PRO A 56 5.75 20.71 -8.46
C PRO A 56 6.28 19.42 -7.80
N HIS A 57 7.41 18.89 -8.29
CA HIS A 57 8.07 17.69 -7.78
C HIS A 57 9.57 17.73 -8.08
N ALA A 58 10.40 17.01 -7.33
CA ALA A 58 11.84 16.88 -7.59
C ALA A 58 12.18 15.42 -7.89
N ARG A 59 13.42 15.15 -8.29
CA ARG A 59 13.84 13.77 -8.50
C ARG A 59 13.95 13.04 -7.15
N PRO A 60 13.69 11.72 -7.07
CA PRO A 60 13.77 10.96 -5.83
C PRO A 60 15.11 11.12 -5.09
N GLU A 61 16.22 11.22 -5.83
CA GLU A 61 17.57 11.35 -5.29
C GLU A 61 17.79 12.70 -4.56
N GLN A 62 16.85 13.64 -4.72
CA GLN A 62 16.87 14.96 -4.06
C GLN A 62 16.20 14.91 -2.68
N GLY A 63 15.99 13.72 -2.11
CA GLY A 63 15.77 13.50 -0.68
C GLY A 63 14.31 13.47 -0.22
N ALA A 64 13.44 12.85 -1.02
CA ALA A 64 12.14 12.43 -0.54
C ALA A 64 12.30 11.25 0.44
N ASN A 65 11.78 11.41 1.66
CA ASN A 65 11.81 10.36 2.68
C ASN A 65 10.62 9.40 2.60
N HIS A 66 9.54 9.82 1.95
CA HIS A 66 8.30 9.06 1.81
C HIS A 66 7.67 9.32 0.44
N ASN A 67 6.92 8.33 -0.06
CA ASN A 67 6.02 8.52 -1.19
C ASN A 67 4.77 9.26 -0.70
N GLN A 68 4.51 10.45 -1.22
CA GLN A 68 3.37 11.25 -0.79
C GLN A 68 2.95 12.26 -1.84
N ILE A 69 1.63 12.47 -1.97
CA ILE A 69 1.05 13.63 -2.65
C ILE A 69 0.49 14.58 -1.59
N SER A 70 0.70 15.88 -1.77
CA SER A 70 0.05 16.93 -0.98
C SER A 70 -0.64 17.90 -1.92
N VAL A 71 -1.78 18.46 -1.51
CA VAL A 71 -2.50 19.44 -2.31
C VAL A 71 -2.61 20.77 -1.56
N THR A 72 -2.51 21.87 -2.29
CA THR A 72 -2.85 23.21 -1.80
C THR A 72 -3.37 24.08 -2.94
N THR A 73 -4.22 25.04 -2.62
CA THR A 73 -4.66 26.09 -3.54
C THR A 73 -3.91 27.38 -3.28
N LEU A 74 -3.94 28.28 -4.28
CA LEU A 74 -3.40 29.62 -4.19
C LEU A 74 -4.56 30.62 -4.06
N SER A 75 -4.60 31.37 -2.96
CA SER A 75 -5.59 32.42 -2.73
C SER A 75 -5.56 33.53 -3.77
N THR A 76 -4.45 33.65 -4.48
CA THR A 76 -4.28 34.53 -5.64
C THR A 76 -3.60 33.72 -6.73
N PRO A 77 -4.31 33.38 -7.81
CA PRO A 77 -3.74 32.60 -8.91
C PRO A 77 -2.49 33.26 -9.50
N VAL A 78 -1.51 32.45 -9.88
CA VAL A 78 -0.20 32.91 -10.38
C VAL A 78 -0.06 32.52 -11.84
N ALA A 79 0.31 33.47 -12.70
CA ALA A 79 0.64 33.19 -14.10
C ALA A 79 2.15 32.90 -14.24
N PHE A 80 2.48 31.80 -14.92
CA PHE A 80 3.85 31.38 -15.21
C PHE A 80 4.28 31.67 -16.66
N GLY A 81 3.41 32.29 -17.46
CA GLY A 81 3.66 32.62 -18.87
C GLY A 81 3.28 31.52 -19.86
N ASN A 82 2.41 30.59 -19.46
CA ASN A 82 1.90 29.51 -20.31
C ASN A 82 0.43 29.74 -20.63
N ALA A 83 0.10 29.97 -21.91
CA ALA A 83 -1.24 30.37 -22.34
C ALA A 83 -2.33 29.31 -22.06
N ASP A 84 -1.98 28.03 -22.07
CA ASP A 84 -2.95 26.93 -21.92
C ASP A 84 -3.17 26.57 -20.45
N CYS A 85 -2.16 26.80 -19.61
CA CYS A 85 -2.19 26.41 -18.20
C CYS A 85 -2.50 27.56 -17.24
N ASP A 86 -2.23 28.81 -17.62
CA ASP A 86 -2.41 29.95 -16.72
C ASP A 86 -3.88 30.39 -16.59
N PRO A 87 -4.27 30.97 -15.44
CA PRO A 87 -3.47 31.16 -14.23
C PRO A 87 -3.55 29.95 -13.29
N ILE A 88 -2.45 29.64 -12.61
CA ILE A 88 -2.36 28.50 -11.69
C ILE A 88 -2.99 28.85 -10.35
N TRP A 89 -3.99 28.05 -9.96
CA TRP A 89 -4.71 28.18 -8.71
C TRP A 89 -4.60 26.92 -7.83
N LEU A 90 -4.23 25.77 -8.42
CA LEU A 90 -4.05 24.49 -7.73
C LEU A 90 -2.61 23.99 -7.83
N LEU A 91 -2.06 23.57 -6.70
CA LEU A 91 -0.76 22.91 -6.57
C LEU A 91 -0.96 21.48 -6.05
N LEU A 92 -0.56 20.51 -6.84
CA LEU A 92 -0.38 19.12 -6.45
C LEU A 92 1.13 18.93 -6.24
N CYS A 93 1.64 18.72 -5.03
CA CYS A 93 3.05 18.36 -4.85
C CYS A 93 3.16 16.85 -4.74
N ALA A 94 4.07 16.24 -5.50
CA ALA A 94 4.38 14.83 -5.39
C ALA A 94 5.82 14.62 -4.88
N SER A 95 5.97 13.64 -4.00
CA SER A 95 7.24 13.15 -3.50
C SER A 95 7.30 11.64 -3.67
N ALA A 96 8.47 11.14 -4.08
CA ALA A 96 8.70 9.72 -4.27
C ALA A 96 10.11 9.33 -3.87
N THR A 97 10.25 8.22 -3.15
CA THR A 97 11.52 7.67 -2.64
C THR A 97 12.34 6.95 -3.71
N ASP A 98 11.71 6.58 -4.82
CA ASP A 98 12.35 5.89 -5.94
C ASP A 98 11.71 6.27 -7.29
N ALA A 99 12.43 6.01 -8.38
CA ALA A 99 12.04 6.39 -9.73
C ALA A 99 10.76 5.69 -10.22
N GLU A 100 10.51 4.46 -9.77
CA GLU A 100 9.36 3.69 -10.20
C GLU A 100 8.08 4.21 -9.53
N ALA A 101 8.14 4.46 -8.21
CA ALA A 101 7.09 5.13 -7.47
C ALA A 101 6.80 6.54 -8.02
N HIS A 102 7.84 7.26 -8.42
CA HIS A 102 7.70 8.58 -9.03
C HIS A 102 6.90 8.53 -10.34
N ILE A 103 7.29 7.65 -11.27
CA ILE A 103 6.62 7.51 -12.57
C ILE A 103 5.17 7.06 -12.38
N ARG A 104 4.92 6.04 -11.54
CA ARG A 104 3.56 5.57 -11.25
C ARG A 104 2.68 6.68 -10.68
N THR A 105 3.23 7.50 -9.78
CA THR A 105 2.52 8.64 -9.18
C THR A 105 2.11 9.65 -10.24
N ILE A 106 3.03 10.04 -11.12
CA ILE A 106 2.74 11.00 -12.19
C ILE A 106 1.71 10.43 -13.18
N GLN A 107 1.88 9.18 -13.62
CA GLN A 107 0.94 8.54 -14.55
C GLN A 107 -0.49 8.53 -14.01
N ARG A 108 -0.66 8.25 -12.71
CA ARG A 108 -1.97 8.27 -12.05
C ARG A 108 -2.57 9.66 -12.03
N ILE A 109 -1.77 10.68 -11.71
CA ILE A 109 -2.23 12.08 -11.71
C ILE A 109 -2.64 12.49 -13.13
N SER A 110 -1.87 12.12 -14.16
CA SER A 110 -2.20 12.43 -15.55
C SER A 110 -3.49 11.73 -16.01
N GLN A 111 -3.61 10.41 -15.82
CA GLN A 111 -4.84 9.66 -16.15
C GLN A 111 -6.07 10.24 -15.47
N TRP A 112 -5.88 10.73 -14.26
CA TRP A 112 -6.92 11.33 -13.49
C TRP A 112 -7.37 12.69 -14.08
N LEU A 113 -6.43 13.54 -14.45
CA LEU A 113 -6.72 14.84 -15.08
C LEU A 113 -7.31 14.72 -16.48
N ASP A 114 -7.11 13.58 -17.16
CA ASP A 114 -7.72 13.30 -18.45
C ASP A 114 -9.25 13.05 -18.35
N SER A 115 -9.80 12.88 -17.14
CA SER A 115 -11.24 12.72 -16.93
C SER A 115 -11.97 14.08 -16.86
N PRO A 116 -12.93 14.37 -17.76
CA PRO A 116 -13.70 15.62 -17.72
C PRO A 116 -14.50 15.82 -16.42
N GLU A 117 -15.02 14.73 -15.85
CA GLU A 117 -15.77 14.75 -14.58
C GLU A 117 -14.87 15.16 -13.42
N SER A 118 -13.62 14.71 -13.45
CA SER A 118 -12.62 14.99 -12.44
C SER A 118 -12.17 16.44 -12.44
N VAL A 119 -11.96 16.99 -13.64
CA VAL A 119 -11.65 18.41 -13.83
C VAL A 119 -12.84 19.29 -13.42
N ALA A 120 -14.06 18.89 -13.78
CA ALA A 120 -15.28 19.60 -13.36
C ALA A 120 -15.44 19.60 -11.84
N MET A 121 -15.23 18.46 -11.18
CA MET A 121 -15.30 18.37 -9.72
C MET A 121 -14.29 19.28 -9.01
N LEU A 122 -13.06 19.39 -9.53
CA LEU A 122 -12.06 20.36 -9.02
C LEU A 122 -12.55 21.81 -9.16
N GLN A 123 -13.13 22.14 -10.32
CA GLN A 123 -13.57 23.50 -10.65
C GLN A 123 -14.81 23.92 -9.87
N ASP A 124 -15.69 22.96 -9.56
CA ASP A 124 -16.96 23.19 -8.87
C ASP A 124 -16.81 23.25 -7.34
N ALA A 125 -15.62 23.00 -6.80
CA ALA A 125 -15.37 23.05 -5.37
C ALA A 125 -15.53 24.49 -4.82
N PRO A 126 -16.49 24.74 -3.90
CA PRO A 126 -16.85 26.10 -3.50
C PRO A 126 -15.83 26.79 -2.59
N ASN A 127 -14.90 26.04 -2.00
CA ASN A 127 -13.81 26.53 -1.16
C ASN A 127 -12.73 25.45 -0.96
N ASP A 128 -11.58 25.86 -0.44
CA ASP A 128 -10.43 24.98 -0.18
C ASP A 128 -10.77 23.79 0.72
N ALA A 129 -11.67 23.93 1.69
CA ALA A 129 -12.05 22.85 2.59
C ALA A 129 -12.93 21.80 1.88
N ALA A 130 -13.83 22.23 0.99
CA ALA A 130 -14.63 21.35 0.16
C ALA A 130 -13.78 20.65 -0.90
N LEU A 131 -12.84 21.37 -1.52
CA LEU A 131 -11.86 20.82 -2.44
C LEU A 131 -10.97 19.78 -1.75
N PHE A 132 -10.44 20.11 -0.56
CA PHE A 132 -9.63 19.19 0.23
C PHE A 132 -10.46 17.98 0.66
N ALA A 133 -11.71 18.16 1.10
CA ALA A 133 -12.60 17.07 1.46
C ALA A 133 -12.92 16.17 0.26
N GLN A 134 -13.18 16.74 -0.93
CA GLN A 134 -13.38 15.99 -2.16
C GLN A 134 -12.13 15.21 -2.53
N LEU A 135 -10.97 15.86 -2.60
CA LEU A 135 -9.68 15.20 -2.91
C LEU A 135 -9.25 14.15 -1.87
N THR A 136 -9.66 14.28 -0.62
CA THR A 136 -9.40 13.29 0.44
C THR A 136 -10.42 12.16 0.45
N ALA A 137 -11.67 12.44 0.05
CA ALA A 137 -12.76 11.47 -0.06
C ALA A 137 -12.65 10.63 -1.33
N LEU A 138 -12.14 11.23 -2.39
CA LEU A 138 -11.59 10.53 -3.53
C LEU A 138 -10.41 9.75 -3.03
N ARG A 139 -10.56 8.42 -2.96
CA ARG A 139 -9.51 7.46 -2.66
C ARG A 139 -8.49 7.42 -3.80
N TRP A 140 -7.97 8.56 -4.21
CA TRP A 140 -7.04 8.71 -5.32
C TRP A 140 -5.64 8.43 -4.86
N MET A 141 -5.48 7.17 -4.51
CA MET A 141 -4.27 6.40 -4.32
C MET A 141 -4.72 4.94 -4.17
N GLU A 142 -5.67 4.45 -4.98
CA GLU A 142 -5.87 3.01 -5.13
C GLU A 142 -4.56 2.46 -5.71
N VAL A 143 -3.66 2.08 -4.79
CA VAL A 143 -2.67 1.05 -5.07
C VAL A 143 -3.54 -0.14 -5.45
N PRO A 144 -3.46 -0.61 -6.71
CA PRO A 144 -4.25 -1.76 -7.12
C PRO A 144 -3.99 -2.85 -6.10
N MET A 145 -5.06 -3.53 -5.69
CA MET A 145 -4.98 -4.55 -4.64
C MET A 145 -3.83 -5.49 -4.93
N ILE A 146 -2.91 -5.63 -3.98
CA ILE A 146 -1.76 -6.53 -4.13
C ILE A 146 -2.24 -7.93 -3.82
N LEU A 147 -2.10 -8.83 -4.80
CA LEU A 147 -2.67 -10.17 -4.72
C LEU A 147 -1.62 -11.19 -4.32
N HIS A 148 -2.02 -12.08 -3.41
CA HIS A 148 -1.18 -13.13 -2.87
C HIS A 148 -1.89 -14.48 -3.01
N PRO A 149 -1.68 -15.23 -4.11
CA PRO A 149 -2.29 -16.54 -4.28
C PRO A 149 -1.89 -17.51 -3.17
N SER A 150 -2.87 -18.05 -2.43
CA SER A 150 -2.63 -19.09 -1.41
C SER A 150 -2.55 -20.46 -2.05
N LEU A 151 -1.34 -21.03 -2.03
CA LEU A 151 -1.05 -22.33 -2.63
C LEU A 151 -1.78 -23.48 -1.90
N ALA A 152 -2.25 -23.26 -0.67
CA ALA A 152 -3.05 -24.25 0.07
C ALA A 152 -4.38 -24.57 -0.62
N SER A 153 -4.87 -23.66 -1.48
CA SER A 153 -6.06 -23.87 -2.30
C SER A 153 -5.79 -24.48 -3.68
N ALA A 154 -4.53 -24.64 -4.08
CA ALA A 154 -4.16 -25.24 -5.36
C ALA A 154 -4.09 -26.76 -5.25
N ASP A 155 -4.27 -27.46 -6.38
CA ASP A 155 -4.15 -28.93 -6.43
C ASP A 155 -2.67 -29.35 -6.17
N PRO A 156 -2.39 -30.07 -5.07
CA PRO A 156 -1.02 -30.47 -4.73
C PRO A 156 -0.38 -31.43 -5.73
N LEU A 157 -1.16 -32.15 -6.54
CA LEU A 157 -0.63 -32.98 -7.61
C LEU A 157 -0.20 -32.17 -8.84
N ARG A 158 -0.61 -30.90 -8.91
CA ARG A 158 -0.44 -30.03 -10.09
C ARG A 158 0.20 -28.68 -9.77
N TYR A 159 0.98 -28.59 -8.69
CA TYR A 159 1.67 -27.34 -8.32
C TYR A 159 2.58 -26.82 -9.43
N ALA A 160 3.31 -27.67 -10.14
CA ALA A 160 4.16 -27.21 -11.25
C ALA A 160 3.36 -26.47 -12.33
N GLU A 161 2.16 -26.96 -12.66
CA GLU A 161 1.28 -26.33 -13.63
C GLU A 161 0.74 -24.99 -13.10
N ALA A 162 0.27 -24.96 -11.86
CA ALA A 162 -0.22 -23.75 -11.22
C ALA A 162 0.86 -22.67 -11.13
N LEU A 163 2.07 -23.03 -10.75
CA LEU A 163 3.21 -22.13 -10.67
C LEU A 163 3.67 -21.64 -12.05
N THR A 164 3.60 -22.49 -13.08
CA THR A 164 3.89 -22.10 -14.46
C THR A 164 2.86 -21.08 -14.96
N ALA A 165 1.57 -21.31 -14.71
CA ALA A 165 0.51 -20.40 -15.11
C ALA A 165 0.62 -19.03 -14.42
N LEU A 166 1.22 -18.98 -13.23
CA LEU A 166 1.44 -17.74 -12.48
C LEU A 166 2.81 -17.10 -12.75
N HIS A 167 3.66 -17.66 -13.62
CA HIS A 167 5.08 -17.26 -13.72
C HIS A 167 5.28 -15.76 -13.96
N ASP A 168 4.55 -15.19 -14.91
CA ASP A 168 4.65 -13.78 -15.30
C ASP A 168 3.55 -12.89 -14.68
N ALA A 169 2.72 -13.46 -13.80
CA ALA A 169 1.64 -12.72 -13.16
C ALA A 169 2.18 -11.66 -12.18
N PRO A 170 1.61 -10.44 -12.13
CA PRO A 170 2.07 -9.37 -11.25
C PRO A 170 1.58 -9.58 -9.80
N LEU A 171 2.14 -10.58 -9.13
CA LEU A 171 1.76 -10.97 -7.77
C LEU A 171 2.65 -10.27 -6.74
N GLY A 172 2.10 -10.00 -5.55
CA GLY A 172 2.92 -9.56 -4.42
C GLY A 172 3.78 -10.68 -3.86
N SER A 173 3.21 -11.87 -3.73
CA SER A 173 3.90 -13.10 -3.33
C SER A 173 3.06 -14.34 -3.65
N LEU A 174 3.66 -15.52 -3.66
CA LEU A 174 2.94 -16.75 -3.39
C LEU A 174 2.80 -16.96 -1.89
N HIS A 175 1.58 -17.18 -1.41
CA HIS A 175 1.26 -17.33 0.00
C HIS A 175 1.24 -18.82 0.39
N LEU A 176 1.95 -19.16 1.47
CA LEU A 176 2.03 -20.52 2.01
C LEU A 176 1.52 -20.53 3.44
N ASP A 177 0.31 -21.07 3.60
CA ASP A 177 -0.32 -21.35 4.88
C ASP A 177 0.28 -22.61 5.50
N ILE A 178 1.09 -22.47 6.55
CA ILE A 178 1.74 -23.58 7.26
C ILE A 178 0.93 -23.93 8.50
N GLU A 179 0.37 -25.14 8.48
CA GLU A 179 -0.48 -25.70 9.54
C GLU A 179 0.15 -27.00 10.05
N ASP A 180 0.16 -27.20 11.37
CA ASP A 180 0.92 -28.27 12.03
C ASP A 180 0.13 -29.11 13.03
N THR A 181 -1.20 -29.12 12.99
CA THR A 181 -2.13 -29.73 13.97
C THR A 181 -2.13 -29.13 15.38
N SER A 182 -1.16 -28.30 15.74
CA SER A 182 -1.05 -27.78 17.11
C SER A 182 -1.84 -26.50 17.34
N PHE A 183 -1.98 -25.67 16.29
CA PHE A 183 -2.75 -24.44 16.33
C PHE A 183 -4.06 -24.56 15.55
N ILE A 184 -4.00 -25.10 14.33
CA ILE A 184 -5.16 -25.47 13.51
C ILE A 184 -5.20 -26.98 13.34
N ASN A 185 -6.38 -27.60 13.34
CA ASN A 185 -6.56 -29.06 13.20
C ASN A 185 -6.42 -29.53 11.74
N ASN A 186 -5.29 -29.20 11.10
CA ASN A 186 -4.94 -29.60 9.74
C ASN A 186 -3.42 -29.60 9.55
N ILE A 187 -2.95 -30.21 8.44
CA ILE A 187 -1.54 -30.19 8.01
C ILE A 187 -1.50 -29.83 6.54
N THR A 188 -0.73 -28.81 6.18
CA THR A 188 -0.62 -28.32 4.80
C THR A 188 0.74 -28.65 4.18
N PHE A 189 1.79 -27.94 4.59
CA PHE A 189 3.10 -28.00 3.94
C PHE A 189 4.20 -28.49 4.87
N GLY A 190 4.90 -29.53 4.42
CA GLY A 190 6.22 -29.86 4.96
C GLY A 190 7.33 -29.11 4.23
N MET A 191 8.52 -29.07 4.85
CA MET A 191 9.69 -28.38 4.28
C MET A 191 10.12 -28.87 2.89
N LYS A 192 9.90 -30.16 2.55
CA LYS A 192 10.20 -30.68 1.22
C LYS A 192 9.39 -29.97 0.12
N THR A 193 8.09 -29.77 0.36
CA THR A 193 7.21 -29.06 -0.57
C THR A 193 7.60 -27.59 -0.65
N ILE A 194 7.82 -26.95 0.50
CA ILE A 194 8.24 -25.55 0.57
C ILE A 194 9.54 -25.32 -0.23
N GLN A 195 10.55 -26.19 -0.06
CA GLN A 195 11.82 -26.10 -0.78
C GLN A 195 11.63 -26.29 -2.29
N ALA A 196 10.82 -27.26 -2.70
CA ALA A 196 10.52 -27.48 -4.12
C ALA A 196 9.84 -26.27 -4.76
N VAL A 197 8.84 -25.67 -4.08
CA VAL A 197 8.17 -24.45 -4.54
C VAL A 197 9.14 -23.29 -4.63
N ALA A 198 9.96 -23.06 -3.60
CA ALA A 198 10.95 -21.98 -3.56
C ALA A 198 12.01 -22.09 -4.67
N GLN A 199 12.38 -23.31 -5.07
CA GLN A 199 13.31 -23.53 -6.18
C GLN A 199 12.68 -23.33 -7.56
N TYR A 200 11.35 -23.50 -7.66
CA TYR A 200 10.64 -23.46 -8.93
C TYR A 200 10.15 -22.04 -9.29
N THR A 201 9.67 -21.28 -8.31
CA THR A 201 9.10 -19.95 -8.54
C THR A 201 10.11 -18.82 -8.40
N ARG A 202 9.86 -17.71 -9.11
CA ARG A 202 10.60 -16.46 -8.96
C ARG A 202 9.88 -15.44 -8.09
N HIS A 203 8.61 -15.68 -7.80
CA HIS A 203 7.81 -14.82 -6.94
C HIS A 203 8.35 -14.84 -5.51
N PRO A 204 8.32 -13.72 -4.79
CA PRO A 204 8.53 -13.72 -3.36
C PRO A 204 7.58 -14.72 -2.69
N LEU A 205 8.02 -15.33 -1.60
CA LEU A 205 7.17 -16.18 -0.78
C LEU A 205 6.74 -15.42 0.47
N SER A 206 5.46 -15.50 0.82
CA SER A 206 4.97 -15.14 2.15
C SER A 206 4.54 -16.40 2.89
N PHE A 207 4.92 -16.49 4.16
CA PHE A 207 4.59 -17.63 5.01
C PHE A 207 3.63 -17.18 6.10
N HIS A 208 2.54 -17.91 6.24
CA HIS A 208 1.56 -17.71 7.30
C HIS A 208 1.64 -18.89 8.26
N LEU A 209 2.18 -18.63 9.45
CA LEU A 209 2.49 -19.66 10.43
C LEU A 209 1.31 -19.87 11.38
N MET A 210 0.42 -20.79 11.00
CA MET A 210 -0.67 -21.30 11.82
C MET A 210 -0.17 -22.49 12.67
N VAL A 211 0.79 -22.19 13.55
CA VAL A 211 1.53 -23.17 14.37
C VAL A 211 1.70 -22.65 15.81
N SER A 212 1.83 -23.54 16.79
CA SER A 212 1.97 -23.17 18.22
C SER A 212 3.37 -22.68 18.62
N SER A 213 4.41 -23.02 17.85
CA SER A 213 5.81 -22.67 18.15
C SER A 213 6.52 -22.10 16.91
N PRO A 214 6.12 -20.91 16.44
CA PRO A 214 6.61 -20.35 15.17
C PRO A 214 8.12 -20.10 15.15
N GLN A 215 8.77 -19.88 16.29
CA GLN A 215 10.22 -19.69 16.39
C GLN A 215 11.01 -20.86 15.79
N ARG A 216 10.47 -22.09 15.88
CA ARG A 216 11.13 -23.31 15.37
C ARG A 216 11.21 -23.34 13.85
N TRP A 217 10.35 -22.58 13.17
CA TRP A 217 10.31 -22.52 11.71
C TRP A 217 11.32 -21.52 11.14
N LEU A 218 11.68 -20.47 11.89
CA LEU A 218 12.53 -19.39 11.38
C LEU A 218 13.89 -19.87 10.83
N PRO A 219 14.63 -20.78 11.49
CA PRO A 219 15.90 -21.28 10.95
C PRO A 219 15.74 -21.99 9.60
N TRP A 220 14.64 -22.71 9.39
CA TRP A 220 14.37 -23.39 8.13
C TRP A 220 13.95 -22.42 7.03
N LEU A 221 13.16 -21.41 7.37
CA LEU A 221 12.69 -20.40 6.42
C LEU A 221 13.79 -19.40 6.04
N ALA A 222 14.77 -19.13 6.92
CA ALA A 222 15.86 -18.19 6.66
C ALA A 222 16.61 -18.49 5.34
N ALA A 223 16.84 -19.77 5.02
CA ALA A 223 17.52 -20.17 3.78
C ALA A 223 16.73 -19.80 2.50
N ILE A 224 15.42 -19.63 2.61
CA ILE A 224 14.50 -19.32 1.52
C ILE A 224 14.44 -17.81 1.25
N ARG A 225 14.85 -16.98 2.22
CA ARG A 225 14.74 -15.51 2.18
C ARG A 225 13.31 -15.04 1.90
N PRO A 226 12.36 -15.32 2.81
CA PRO A 226 10.96 -14.97 2.62
C PRO A 226 10.75 -13.46 2.52
N GLY A 227 9.77 -13.06 1.71
CA GLY A 227 9.34 -11.66 1.65
C GLY A 227 8.61 -11.25 2.92
N TRP A 228 7.70 -12.11 3.40
CA TRP A 228 6.94 -11.90 4.63
C TRP A 228 6.86 -13.19 5.45
N ILE A 229 6.84 -13.04 6.77
CA ILE A 229 6.39 -14.08 7.69
C ILE A 229 5.32 -13.48 8.61
N PHE A 230 4.15 -14.11 8.61
CA PHE A 230 3.05 -13.82 9.51
C PHE A 230 3.01 -14.84 10.62
N ILE A 231 2.94 -14.37 11.86
CA ILE A 231 2.71 -15.21 13.03
C ILE A 231 1.42 -14.81 13.72
N HIS A 232 0.69 -15.78 14.24
CA HIS A 232 -0.49 -15.53 15.03
C HIS A 232 -0.13 -14.90 16.38
N ALA A 233 -0.82 -13.83 16.74
CA ALA A 233 -0.66 -13.25 18.07
C ALA A 233 -1.08 -14.22 19.18
N GLU A 234 -1.97 -15.15 18.86
CA GLU A 234 -2.49 -16.19 19.74
C GLU A 234 -1.49 -17.33 19.98
N SER A 235 -0.46 -17.48 19.14
CA SER A 235 0.51 -18.57 19.26
C SER A 235 1.78 -18.18 20.02
N VAL A 236 1.90 -16.93 20.47
CA VAL A 236 3.11 -16.41 21.13
C VAL A 236 2.79 -15.61 22.38
N GLN A 237 3.65 -15.71 23.40
CA GLN A 237 3.52 -14.93 24.63
C GLN A 237 4.08 -13.51 24.47
N ASN A 238 5.23 -13.38 23.79
CA ASN A 238 5.92 -12.12 23.55
C ASN A 238 6.09 -11.89 22.04
N PRO A 239 5.10 -11.29 21.34
CA PRO A 239 5.19 -11.08 19.90
C PRO A 239 6.41 -10.24 19.47
N SER A 240 6.87 -9.28 20.28
CA SER A 240 7.99 -8.40 19.92
C SER A 240 9.30 -9.14 19.66
N GLU A 241 9.57 -10.20 20.43
CA GLU A 241 10.80 -11.00 20.30
C GLU A 241 10.86 -11.67 18.94
N ILE A 242 9.82 -12.43 18.59
CA ILE A 242 9.79 -13.17 17.33
C ILE A 242 9.66 -12.23 16.10
N LEU A 243 8.97 -11.10 16.22
CA LEU A 243 8.95 -10.10 15.15
C LEU A 243 10.37 -9.55 14.87
N ALA A 244 11.20 -9.39 15.91
CA ALA A 244 12.60 -9.02 15.74
C ALA A 244 13.41 -10.15 15.09
N ASP A 245 13.19 -11.41 15.49
CA ASP A 245 13.85 -12.57 14.87
C ASP A 245 13.51 -12.72 13.38
N ILE A 246 12.25 -12.49 13.00
CA ILE A 246 11.80 -12.51 11.60
C ILE A 246 12.55 -11.45 10.78
N ARG A 247 12.71 -10.24 11.31
CA ARG A 247 13.51 -9.19 10.65
C ARG A 247 14.99 -9.55 10.58
N ALA A 248 15.53 -10.20 11.62
CA ALA A 248 16.93 -10.60 11.65
C ALA A 248 17.29 -11.58 10.53
N ILE A 249 16.34 -12.39 10.06
CA ILE A 249 16.51 -13.27 8.89
C ILE A 249 16.18 -12.59 7.55
N GLY A 250 15.89 -11.29 7.56
CA GLY A 250 15.70 -10.45 6.37
C GLY A 250 14.28 -10.39 5.82
N ALA A 251 13.28 -10.91 6.54
CA ALA A 251 11.88 -10.90 6.11
C ALA A 251 11.08 -9.76 6.76
N LYS A 252 10.02 -9.31 6.08
CA LYS A 252 9.03 -8.42 6.70
C LYS A 252 8.24 -9.19 7.75
N ALA A 253 8.14 -8.62 8.95
CA ALA A 253 7.48 -9.25 10.09
C ALA A 253 6.03 -8.80 10.21
N GLY A 254 5.13 -9.76 10.05
CA GLY A 254 3.69 -9.56 10.15
C GLY A 254 3.07 -10.25 11.36
N LEU A 255 2.01 -9.64 11.90
CA LEU A 255 1.19 -10.23 12.95
C LEU A 255 -0.20 -10.57 12.39
N ALA A 256 -0.59 -11.83 12.49
CA ALA A 256 -1.90 -12.32 12.12
C ALA A 256 -2.85 -12.32 13.32
N LEU A 257 -4.12 -12.02 13.07
CA LEU A 257 -5.16 -11.97 14.10
C LEU A 257 -6.40 -12.73 13.63
N ASN A 258 -6.81 -13.72 14.41
CA ASN A 258 -8.08 -14.43 14.20
C ASN A 258 -9.28 -13.48 14.33
N PRO A 259 -10.47 -13.87 13.82
CA PRO A 259 -11.67 -13.04 13.93
C PRO A 259 -12.01 -12.65 15.37
N ALA A 260 -11.82 -13.55 16.33
CA ALA A 260 -12.08 -13.32 17.75
C ALA A 260 -11.02 -12.42 18.45
N THR A 261 -9.82 -12.29 17.89
CA THR A 261 -8.72 -11.63 18.57
C THR A 261 -8.79 -10.11 18.40
N PRO A 262 -8.81 -9.33 19.50
CA PRO A 262 -8.88 -7.88 19.43
C PRO A 262 -7.56 -7.28 18.91
N LEU A 263 -7.68 -6.21 18.12
CA LEU A 263 -6.56 -5.55 17.46
C LEU A 263 -5.81 -4.57 18.39
N LEU A 264 -6.55 -3.82 19.22
CA LEU A 264 -6.01 -2.73 20.04
C LEU A 264 -4.90 -3.12 21.04
N PRO A 265 -4.93 -4.30 21.70
CA PRO A 265 -3.86 -4.69 22.62
C PRO A 265 -2.46 -4.71 21.99
N TYR A 266 -2.36 -4.86 20.67
CA TYR A 266 -1.08 -4.93 19.95
C TYR A 266 -0.58 -3.57 19.46
N ARG A 267 -1.28 -2.46 19.75
CA ARG A 267 -0.92 -1.12 19.27
C ARG A 267 0.49 -0.67 19.69
N TYR A 268 0.99 -1.18 20.82
CA TYR A 268 2.36 -0.89 21.27
C TYR A 268 3.44 -1.42 20.29
N LEU A 269 3.09 -2.36 19.41
CA LEU A 269 3.95 -2.91 18.36
C LEU A 269 3.86 -2.14 17.03
N ALA A 270 3.09 -1.06 16.94
CA ALA A 270 2.79 -0.42 15.64
C ALA A 270 4.02 0.04 14.85
N LEU A 271 5.12 0.39 15.51
CA LEU A 271 6.39 0.76 14.87
C LEU A 271 7.29 -0.44 14.54
N GLN A 272 6.92 -1.63 15.01
CA GLN A 272 7.63 -2.90 14.83
C GLN A 272 6.88 -3.84 13.87
N LEU A 273 5.77 -3.43 13.27
CA LEU A 273 5.00 -4.27 12.36
C LEU A 273 5.18 -3.76 10.94
N ASP A 274 5.68 -4.63 10.08
CA ASP A 274 5.71 -4.35 8.64
C ASP A 274 4.32 -4.60 8.03
N ALA A 275 3.56 -5.56 8.58
CA ALA A 275 2.23 -5.91 8.12
C ALA A 275 1.30 -6.43 9.25
N LEU A 276 -0.01 -6.25 9.06
CA LEU A 276 -1.07 -6.91 9.83
C LEU A 276 -1.90 -7.79 8.90
N LEU A 277 -2.05 -9.06 9.25
CA LEU A 277 -2.91 -10.01 8.55
C LEU A 277 -4.21 -10.20 9.33
N ILE A 278 -5.31 -9.70 8.77
CA ILE A 278 -6.63 -9.84 9.36
C ILE A 278 -7.30 -11.09 8.78
N MET A 279 -7.54 -12.08 9.63
CA MET A 279 -8.33 -13.24 9.23
C MET A 279 -9.79 -12.82 9.03
N THR A 280 -10.31 -13.05 7.83
CA THR A 280 -11.67 -12.73 7.39
C THR A 280 -12.56 -13.95 7.27
N SER A 281 -12.09 -15.14 7.64
CA SER A 281 -12.90 -16.34 7.90
C SER A 281 -12.39 -17.06 9.13
N GLU A 282 -13.20 -17.96 9.69
CA GLU A 282 -12.67 -18.92 10.66
C GLU A 282 -11.72 -19.89 9.95
N PRO A 283 -10.53 -20.17 10.52
CA PRO A 283 -9.66 -21.24 10.05
C PRO A 283 -10.42 -22.57 10.03
N ASP A 284 -10.52 -23.22 8.87
CA ASP A 284 -11.18 -24.52 8.63
C ASP A 284 -12.64 -24.70 9.13
N GLY A 285 -13.31 -23.63 9.56
CA GLY A 285 -14.70 -23.66 10.04
C GLY A 285 -15.72 -23.26 8.97
N ARG A 286 -16.92 -23.87 8.98
CA ARG A 286 -18.08 -23.51 8.10
C ARG A 286 -17.75 -23.36 6.61
N GLY A 287 -16.77 -24.10 6.09
CA GLY A 287 -16.31 -23.99 4.70
C GLY A 287 -15.49 -22.73 4.40
N GLN A 288 -14.86 -22.14 5.42
CA GLN A 288 -14.02 -20.95 5.37
C GLN A 288 -14.76 -19.78 4.69
N GLN A 289 -15.98 -19.50 5.17
CA GLN A 289 -16.82 -18.43 4.63
C GLN A 289 -16.33 -17.06 5.13
N PHE A 290 -16.36 -16.08 4.22
CA PHE A 290 -16.04 -14.69 4.54
C PHE A 290 -16.99 -14.10 5.60
N ILE A 291 -16.42 -13.46 6.60
CA ILE A 291 -17.08 -12.79 7.73
C ILE A 291 -17.06 -11.29 7.45
N ALA A 292 -18.16 -10.75 6.92
CA ALA A 292 -18.25 -9.33 6.54
C ALA A 292 -17.97 -8.35 7.69
N ALA A 293 -18.23 -8.75 8.95
CA ALA A 293 -17.90 -7.95 10.12
C ALA A 293 -16.38 -7.66 10.25
N MET A 294 -15.51 -8.48 9.64
CA MET A 294 -14.07 -8.25 9.68
C MET A 294 -13.61 -7.04 8.86
N CYS A 295 -14.46 -6.50 7.97
CA CYS A 295 -14.21 -5.20 7.35
C CYS A 295 -14.03 -4.07 8.38
N GLU A 296 -14.71 -4.15 9.52
CA GLU A 296 -14.51 -3.17 10.60
C GLU A 296 -13.10 -3.27 11.19
N LYS A 297 -12.61 -4.50 11.43
CA LYS A 297 -11.25 -4.73 11.93
C LYS A 297 -10.18 -4.30 10.92
N VAL A 298 -10.45 -4.45 9.62
CA VAL A 298 -9.60 -3.93 8.54
C VAL A 298 -9.55 -2.39 8.58
N SER A 299 -10.68 -1.71 8.75
CA SER A 299 -10.69 -0.25 8.87
C SER A 299 -9.93 0.21 10.12
N GLN A 300 -10.10 -0.48 11.25
CA GLN A 300 -9.40 -0.19 12.51
C GLN A 300 -7.88 -0.43 12.39
N SER A 301 -7.44 -1.42 11.62
CA SER A 301 -6.01 -1.65 11.39
C SER A 301 -5.39 -0.47 10.65
N ARG A 302 -6.06 0.07 9.62
CA ARG A 302 -5.59 1.26 8.89
C ARG A 302 -5.52 2.50 9.77
N GLU A 303 -6.46 2.65 10.69
CA GLU A 303 -6.48 3.78 11.62
C GLU A 303 -5.36 3.69 12.67
N HIS A 304 -5.20 2.52 13.29
CA HIS A 304 -4.31 2.37 14.46
C HIS A 304 -2.88 1.93 14.12
N PHE A 305 -2.67 1.39 12.92
CA PHE A 305 -1.38 0.92 12.41
C PHE A 305 -1.11 1.50 11.02
N PRO A 306 -1.09 2.83 10.85
CA PRO A 306 -1.04 3.46 9.53
C PRO A 306 0.23 3.15 8.73
N ALA A 307 1.32 2.79 9.42
CA ALA A 307 2.60 2.42 8.82
C ALA A 307 2.69 0.94 8.39
N ALA A 308 1.87 0.06 8.97
CA ALA A 308 1.86 -1.35 8.61
C ALA A 308 1.04 -1.57 7.33
N GLU A 309 1.45 -2.52 6.49
CA GLU A 309 0.64 -3.02 5.37
C GLU A 309 -0.60 -3.74 5.92
N CYS A 310 -1.79 -3.48 5.36
CA CYS A 310 -3.01 -4.17 5.77
C CYS A 310 -3.34 -5.32 4.82
N TRP A 311 -3.24 -6.54 5.34
CA TRP A 311 -3.55 -7.78 4.64
C TRP A 311 -4.88 -8.37 5.13
N ALA A 312 -5.59 -9.05 4.23
CA ALA A 312 -6.76 -9.83 4.55
C ALA A 312 -6.65 -11.24 3.95
N ASP A 313 -7.04 -12.25 4.73
CA ASP A 313 -7.06 -13.65 4.31
C ASP A 313 -8.28 -14.38 4.85
N GLY A 314 -8.91 -15.21 4.01
CA GLY A 314 -10.01 -16.08 4.41
C GLY A 314 -11.32 -15.79 3.67
N GLY A 315 -11.73 -16.72 2.80
CA GLY A 315 -13.03 -16.68 2.11
C GLY A 315 -13.18 -15.59 1.05
N ILE A 316 -12.08 -15.01 0.56
CA ILE A 316 -12.10 -13.84 -0.32
C ILE A 316 -12.61 -14.21 -1.73
N THR A 317 -13.84 -13.78 -2.02
CA THR A 317 -14.43 -13.74 -3.37
C THR A 317 -14.29 -12.34 -3.96
N LEU A 318 -14.60 -12.14 -5.25
CA LEU A 318 -14.58 -10.79 -5.86
C LEU A 318 -15.50 -9.79 -5.12
N ARG A 319 -16.64 -10.27 -4.60
CA ARG A 319 -17.54 -9.45 -3.78
C ARG A 319 -16.90 -9.09 -2.44
N ALA A 320 -16.26 -10.04 -1.76
CA ALA A 320 -15.57 -9.78 -0.50
C ALA A 320 -14.38 -8.84 -0.69
N ALA A 321 -13.62 -9.03 -1.76
CA ALA A 321 -12.50 -8.17 -2.14
C ALA A 321 -12.91 -6.70 -2.27
N ARG A 322 -14.06 -6.42 -2.91
CA ARG A 322 -14.62 -5.05 -2.97
C ARG A 322 -14.90 -4.45 -1.60
N LEU A 323 -15.46 -5.25 -0.68
CA LEU A 323 -15.74 -4.80 0.68
C LEU A 323 -14.45 -4.56 1.47
N LEU A 324 -13.43 -5.38 1.26
CA LEU A 324 -12.12 -5.25 1.92
C LEU A 324 -11.32 -4.07 1.37
N ALA A 325 -11.31 -3.86 0.06
CA ALA A 325 -10.75 -2.66 -0.56
C ALA A 325 -11.46 -1.41 -0.04
N ALA A 326 -12.80 -1.43 0.02
CA ALA A 326 -13.59 -0.36 0.64
C ALA A 326 -13.28 -0.19 2.15
N ALA A 327 -12.89 -1.24 2.87
CA ALA A 327 -12.44 -1.13 4.25
C ALA A 327 -10.99 -0.64 4.40
N GLY A 328 -10.22 -0.58 3.32
CA GLY A 328 -8.84 -0.10 3.30
C GLY A 328 -7.78 -1.20 3.34
N ALA A 329 -8.13 -2.47 3.09
CA ALA A 329 -7.13 -3.49 2.82
C ALA A 329 -6.29 -3.09 1.60
N GLN A 330 -5.00 -3.45 1.63
CA GLN A 330 -4.06 -3.19 0.53
C GLN A 330 -3.62 -4.51 -0.13
N HIS A 331 -3.60 -5.59 0.66
CA HIS A 331 -3.15 -6.91 0.25
C HIS A 331 -4.27 -7.94 0.47
N LEU A 332 -4.54 -8.78 -0.53
CA LEU A 332 -5.53 -9.86 -0.43
C LEU A 332 -4.86 -11.21 -0.69
N VAL A 333 -5.07 -12.14 0.24
CA VAL A 333 -4.75 -13.54 0.03
C VAL A 333 -5.91 -14.20 -0.72
N ILE A 334 -5.63 -14.71 -1.92
CA ILE A 334 -6.65 -15.32 -2.80
C ILE A 334 -6.36 -16.81 -3.00
N GLY A 335 -7.24 -17.65 -2.46
CA GLY A 335 -7.12 -19.10 -2.60
C GLY A 335 -8.06 -19.65 -3.68
N ARG A 336 -9.12 -20.32 -3.23
CA ARG A 336 -10.14 -20.96 -4.07
C ARG A 336 -10.65 -20.08 -5.21
N ALA A 337 -10.90 -18.79 -4.96
CA ALA A 337 -11.41 -17.86 -5.97
C ALA A 337 -10.52 -17.74 -7.22
N LEU A 338 -9.23 -18.07 -7.10
CA LEU A 338 -8.29 -18.16 -8.22
C LEU A 338 -8.14 -19.61 -8.71
N PHE A 339 -7.77 -20.54 -7.84
CA PHE A 339 -7.36 -21.89 -8.26
C PHE A 339 -8.49 -22.77 -8.79
N THR A 340 -9.76 -22.40 -8.58
CA THR A 340 -10.91 -23.11 -9.17
C THR A 340 -11.35 -22.54 -10.53
N THR A 341 -10.67 -21.53 -11.07
CA THR A 341 -11.04 -20.92 -12.36
C THR A 341 -10.28 -21.55 -13.52
N ALA A 342 -10.81 -21.37 -14.72
CA ALA A 342 -10.18 -21.88 -15.94
C ALA A 342 -9.03 -20.98 -16.45
N ASN A 343 -8.99 -19.72 -16.04
CA ASN A 343 -8.01 -18.74 -16.51
C ASN A 343 -7.63 -17.79 -15.36
N TYR A 344 -6.40 -17.94 -14.87
CA TYR A 344 -5.88 -17.16 -13.74
C TYR A 344 -5.70 -15.69 -14.11
N ASP A 345 -5.23 -15.37 -15.31
CA ASP A 345 -5.00 -13.98 -15.74
C ASP A 345 -6.29 -13.15 -15.74
N VAL A 346 -7.39 -13.73 -16.23
CA VAL A 346 -8.71 -13.08 -16.21
C VAL A 346 -9.15 -12.85 -14.77
N THR A 347 -9.00 -13.84 -13.89
CA THR A 347 -9.36 -13.71 -12.48
C THR A 347 -8.51 -12.66 -11.77
N LEU A 348 -7.19 -12.70 -11.92
CA LEU A 348 -6.28 -11.72 -11.32
C LEU A 348 -6.63 -10.31 -11.79
N SER A 349 -6.87 -10.12 -13.10
CA SER A 349 -7.26 -8.83 -13.67
C SER A 349 -8.55 -8.27 -13.05
N GLN A 350 -9.54 -9.12 -12.75
CA GLN A 350 -10.77 -8.71 -12.10
C GLN A 350 -10.55 -8.21 -10.67
N PHE A 351 -9.61 -8.83 -9.94
CA PHE A 351 -9.28 -8.46 -8.57
C PHE A 351 -8.38 -7.21 -8.52
N THR A 352 -7.44 -7.05 -9.45
CA THR A 352 -6.56 -5.86 -9.51
C THR A 352 -7.28 -4.61 -10.02
N ALA A 353 -8.43 -4.77 -10.68
CA ALA A 353 -9.27 -3.67 -11.14
C ALA A 353 -10.21 -3.11 -10.05
N LEU A 354 -10.11 -3.64 -8.83
CA LEU A 354 -10.74 -3.09 -7.62
C LEU A 354 -9.81 -2.09 -6.96
#